data_AF-A0A962VE45-F1
#
_entry.id   AF-A0A962VE45-F1
#
_cell.length_a   1.000
_cell.length_b   1.000
_cell.length_c   1.000
_cell.angle_alpha   90.00
_cell.angle_beta   90.00
_cell.angle_gamma   90.00
#
_symmetry.space_group_name_H-M   'P 1'
#
loop_
_entity.id
_entity.type
_entity.pdbx_description
1 polymer ?
#
loop_
_entity_poly.entity_id
_entity_poly.type
_entity_poly.pdbx_seq_one_letter_code
_entity_poly.pdbx_strand_id
1 'polypeptide(L)'
;MPIPVLRKCLSAVCVVGLMISTGAWAAECPKPSRQPITEKLIAMVETDTNLKYDLSQSIAMGQVINNDPMTNPVASLDDYYDFIDALATYNPQNMKTGVFNGKIRVSMDGANYCNWNILDLLAYSYFLVDRQLTTDPRGQIQFENDAFSEWMRSVAEAWGEYLETPPSAQYVPDFEHDPNFGDWYCPSEPYPTFQLFFTRELCRETFPNGSRPVQGYDDPLTVVSIGDS
;
A
#
# COMPACT_ATOMS: atom_id res chain seq x y z
N MET A 1 67.23 53.50 -7.13
CA MET A 1 66.80 52.13 -7.47
C MET A 1 65.66 51.71 -6.55
N PRO A 2 64.69 50.96 -7.06
CA PRO A 2 63.33 51.51 -7.11
C PRO A 2 62.23 50.50 -6.69
N ILE A 3 60.99 51.00 -6.81
CA ILE A 3 59.71 50.30 -7.02
C ILE A 3 58.92 49.81 -5.78
N PRO A 4 57.65 50.26 -5.66
CA PRO A 4 56.66 49.90 -4.64
C PRO A 4 55.88 48.64 -5.01
N VAL A 5 55.14 48.03 -4.06
CA VAL A 5 54.00 47.16 -4.42
C VAL A 5 52.81 47.35 -3.49
N LEU A 6 51.88 48.13 -4.04
CA LEU A 6 50.44 48.11 -3.85
C LEU A 6 49.85 46.68 -3.95
N ARG A 7 49.23 46.14 -2.89
CA ARG A 7 48.24 45.02 -2.95
C ARG A 7 47.49 44.98 -1.61
N LYS A 8 46.17 44.80 -1.49
CA LYS A 8 45.02 44.59 -2.38
C LYS A 8 43.79 44.80 -1.48
N CYS A 9 42.77 45.55 -1.93
CA CYS A 9 41.43 45.45 -1.36
C CYS A 9 40.94 44.01 -1.58
N LEU A 10 40.64 43.27 -0.50
CA LEU A 10 39.80 42.08 -0.61
C LEU A 10 38.35 42.54 -0.52
N SER A 11 37.68 42.61 -1.67
CA SER A 11 36.22 42.62 -1.72
C SER A 11 35.72 41.27 -1.21
N ALA A 12 35.07 41.28 -0.05
CA ALA A 12 34.34 40.12 0.45
C ALA A 12 33.08 39.92 -0.41
N VAL A 13 33.15 38.98 -1.36
CA VAL A 13 31.96 38.49 -2.08
C VAL A 13 31.20 37.59 -1.12
N CYS A 14 30.09 38.09 -0.57
CA CYS A 14 29.12 37.27 0.14
C CYS A 14 28.40 36.37 -0.88
N VAL A 15 28.83 35.12 -0.99
CA VAL A 15 28.06 34.07 -1.67
C VAL A 15 26.92 33.67 -0.72
N VAL A 16 25.74 34.23 -0.95
CA VAL A 16 24.50 33.72 -0.35
C VAL A 16 24.17 32.42 -1.06
N GLY A 17 24.56 31.30 -0.43
CA GLY A 17 24.13 29.97 -0.85
C GLY A 17 22.63 29.83 -0.58
N LEU A 18 21.82 29.96 -1.63
CA LEU A 18 20.44 29.47 -1.64
C LEU A 18 20.50 27.95 -1.52
N MET A 19 20.36 27.43 -0.30
CA MET A 19 19.98 26.05 -0.10
C MET A 19 18.56 25.89 -0.61
N ILE A 20 18.42 25.50 -1.87
CA ILE A 20 17.17 24.94 -2.38
C ILE A 20 17.02 23.60 -1.65
N SER A 21 16.24 23.60 -0.57
CA SER A 21 15.73 22.37 0.00
C SER A 21 14.81 21.75 -1.05
N THR A 22 15.35 20.85 -1.87
CA THR A 22 14.53 19.88 -2.60
C THR A 22 13.88 19.01 -1.54
N GLY A 23 12.67 19.38 -1.12
CA GLY A 23 11.82 18.42 -0.42
C GLY A 23 11.71 17.22 -1.35
N ALA A 24 12.12 16.04 -0.90
CA ALA A 24 11.90 14.81 -1.66
C ALA A 24 10.38 14.66 -1.82
N TRP A 25 9.89 14.97 -3.02
CA TRP A 25 8.56 14.62 -3.47
C TRP A 25 8.48 13.10 -3.56
N ALA A 26 7.29 12.53 -3.36
CA ALA A 26 7.09 11.09 -3.57
C ALA A 26 7.53 10.73 -5.00
N ALA A 27 8.21 9.59 -5.17
CA ALA A 27 8.67 9.18 -6.49
C ALA A 27 7.46 8.95 -7.40
N GLU A 28 7.50 9.47 -8.62
CA GLU A 28 6.54 9.06 -9.65
C GLU A 28 6.72 7.56 -9.90
N CYS A 29 5.61 6.84 -9.90
CA CYS A 29 5.64 5.41 -10.16
C CYS A 29 5.20 5.09 -11.57
N PRO A 30 5.84 4.10 -12.20
CA PRO A 30 5.37 3.62 -13.49
C PRO A 30 3.95 3.08 -13.32
N LYS A 31 3.03 3.55 -14.15
CA LYS A 31 1.71 2.93 -14.27
C LYS A 31 1.91 1.47 -14.67
N PRO A 32 1.36 0.49 -13.93
CA PRO A 32 1.46 -0.91 -14.30
C PRO A 32 0.80 -1.16 -15.66
N SER A 33 1.25 -2.19 -16.37
CA SER A 33 0.51 -2.70 -17.52
C SER A 33 -0.85 -3.25 -17.08
N ARG A 34 -1.80 -3.36 -18.01
CA ARG A 34 -3.07 -4.04 -17.76
C ARG A 34 -2.82 -5.46 -17.27
N GLN A 35 -3.35 -5.79 -16.10
CA GLN A 35 -3.17 -7.08 -15.45
C GLN A 35 -4.25 -8.08 -15.91
N PRO A 36 -3.96 -9.39 -15.98
CA PRO A 36 -4.93 -10.39 -16.39
C PRO A 36 -6.21 -10.38 -15.53
N ILE A 37 -6.08 -10.11 -14.22
CA ILE A 37 -7.24 -10.03 -13.33
C ILE A 37 -8.13 -8.82 -13.66
N THR A 38 -7.55 -7.73 -14.14
CA THR A 38 -8.28 -6.55 -14.57
C THR A 38 -8.94 -6.75 -15.93
N GLU A 39 -8.30 -7.48 -16.85
CA GLU A 39 -8.94 -7.87 -18.13
C GLU A 39 -10.20 -8.71 -17.88
N LYS A 40 -10.16 -9.61 -16.90
CA LYS A 40 -11.36 -10.37 -16.47
C LYS A 40 -12.47 -9.44 -15.99
N LEU A 41 -12.15 -8.43 -15.16
CA LEU A 41 -13.12 -7.44 -14.72
C LEU A 41 -13.72 -6.68 -15.90
N ILE A 42 -12.88 -6.20 -16.83
CA ILE A 42 -13.33 -5.47 -18.03
C ILE A 42 -14.32 -6.34 -18.82
N ALA A 43 -13.98 -7.60 -19.09
CA ALA A 43 -14.85 -8.53 -19.81
C ALA A 43 -16.19 -8.76 -19.08
N MET A 44 -16.17 -8.86 -17.75
CA MET A 44 -17.39 -8.96 -16.95
C MET A 44 -18.25 -7.70 -17.04
N VAL A 45 -17.65 -6.52 -16.92
CA VAL A 45 -18.35 -5.23 -17.02
C VAL A 45 -18.89 -4.95 -18.42
N GLU A 46 -18.23 -5.45 -19.47
CA GLU A 46 -18.71 -5.34 -20.84
C GLU A 46 -19.93 -6.24 -21.13
N THR A 47 -20.01 -7.39 -20.44
CA THR A 47 -21.04 -8.41 -20.69
C THR A 47 -22.25 -8.27 -19.75
N ASP A 48 -22.02 -7.89 -18.49
CA ASP A 48 -23.04 -7.70 -17.47
C ASP A 48 -23.36 -6.20 -17.30
N THR A 49 -24.48 -5.78 -17.89
CA THR A 49 -24.92 -4.37 -17.82
C THR A 49 -25.34 -3.94 -16.43
N ASN A 50 -25.78 -4.86 -15.56
CA ASN A 50 -26.15 -4.54 -14.18
C ASN A 50 -24.89 -4.27 -13.37
N LEU A 51 -23.90 -5.17 -13.45
CA LEU A 51 -22.59 -4.96 -12.82
C LEU A 51 -21.96 -3.63 -13.24
N LYS A 52 -22.01 -3.32 -14.54
CA LYS A 52 -21.52 -2.03 -15.06
C LYS A 52 -22.23 -0.84 -14.43
N TYR A 53 -23.56 -0.91 -14.35
CA TYR A 53 -24.36 0.14 -13.73
C TYR A 53 -23.99 0.30 -12.26
N ASP A 54 -23.97 -0.80 -11.50
CA ASP A 54 -23.74 -0.81 -10.06
C ASP A 54 -22.33 -0.29 -9.69
N LEU A 55 -21.30 -0.74 -10.39
CA LEU A 55 -19.94 -0.20 -10.21
C LEU A 55 -19.87 1.29 -10.54
N SER A 56 -20.50 1.72 -11.64
CA SER A 56 -20.53 3.13 -12.02
C SER A 56 -21.26 3.98 -10.97
N GLN A 57 -22.37 3.48 -10.41
CA GLN A 57 -23.09 4.15 -9.32
C GLN A 57 -22.23 4.22 -8.06
N SER A 58 -21.57 3.13 -7.67
CA SER A 58 -20.73 3.10 -6.47
C SER A 58 -19.55 4.08 -6.56
N ILE A 59 -18.91 4.17 -7.73
CA ILE A 59 -17.84 5.14 -8.01
C ILE A 59 -18.38 6.57 -7.91
N ALA A 60 -19.51 6.87 -8.56
CA ALA A 60 -20.14 8.19 -8.50
C ALA A 60 -20.51 8.59 -7.06
N MET A 61 -21.05 7.66 -6.26
CA MET A 61 -21.33 7.88 -4.84
C MET A 61 -20.06 8.12 -4.04
N GLY A 62 -18.97 7.40 -4.33
CA GLY A 62 -17.67 7.63 -3.72
C GLY A 62 -17.17 9.05 -3.96
N GLN A 63 -17.29 9.54 -5.19
CA GLN A 63 -16.94 10.92 -5.54
C GLN A 63 -17.82 11.96 -4.84
N VAL A 64 -19.10 11.67 -4.56
CA VAL A 64 -19.95 12.57 -3.76
C VAL A 64 -19.46 12.66 -2.30
N ILE A 65 -19.00 11.55 -1.73
CA ILE A 65 -18.51 11.49 -0.34
C ILE A 65 -17.14 12.16 -0.21
N ASN A 66 -16.24 11.87 -1.15
CA ASN A 66 -14.90 12.43 -1.20
C ASN A 66 -14.52 12.68 -2.66
N ASN A 67 -14.45 13.94 -3.10
CA ASN A 67 -14.03 14.28 -4.46
C ASN A 67 -12.56 14.73 -4.54
N ASP A 68 -11.79 14.58 -3.47
CA ASP A 68 -10.37 14.92 -3.47
C ASP A 68 -9.59 13.83 -4.23
N PRO A 69 -9.05 14.13 -5.43
CA PRO A 69 -8.35 13.14 -6.23
C PRO A 69 -7.09 12.61 -5.54
N MET A 70 -6.57 13.28 -4.50
CA MET A 70 -5.42 12.79 -3.74
C MET A 70 -5.76 11.62 -2.82
N THR A 71 -7.02 11.53 -2.37
CA THR A 71 -7.49 10.52 -1.40
C THR A 71 -8.66 9.69 -1.92
N ASN A 72 -9.22 10.04 -3.07
CA ASN A 72 -10.19 9.25 -3.83
C ASN A 72 -9.98 9.44 -5.35
N PRO A 73 -8.91 8.88 -5.92
CA PRO A 73 -8.55 9.07 -7.33
C PRO A 73 -9.48 8.37 -8.33
N VAL A 74 -10.31 7.40 -7.90
CA VAL A 74 -11.17 6.65 -8.82
C VAL A 74 -12.44 7.43 -9.11
N ALA A 75 -12.51 8.08 -10.28
CA ALA A 75 -13.66 8.87 -10.72
C ALA A 75 -14.44 8.23 -11.88
N SER A 76 -13.91 7.14 -12.45
CA SER A 76 -14.49 6.41 -13.58
C SER A 76 -14.15 4.92 -13.50
N LEU A 77 -14.79 4.11 -14.36
CA LEU A 77 -14.45 2.69 -14.51
C LEU A 77 -12.99 2.51 -14.96
N ASP A 78 -12.50 3.37 -15.86
CA ASP A 78 -11.11 3.30 -16.33
C ASP A 78 -10.12 3.55 -15.19
N ASP A 79 -10.40 4.54 -14.32
CA ASP A 79 -9.58 4.79 -13.13
C ASP A 79 -9.65 3.61 -12.15
N TYR A 80 -10.81 2.95 -12.04
CA TYR A 80 -10.97 1.77 -11.20
C TYR A 80 -10.14 0.60 -11.73
N TYR A 81 -10.12 0.39 -13.05
CA TYR A 81 -9.28 -0.63 -13.65
C TYR A 81 -7.79 -0.34 -13.42
N ASP A 82 -7.37 0.93 -13.54
CA ASP A 82 -6.01 1.34 -13.22
C ASP A 82 -5.64 1.11 -11.75
N PHE A 83 -6.59 1.31 -10.84
CA PHE A 83 -6.43 0.96 -9.43
C PHE A 83 -6.25 -0.55 -9.23
N ILE A 84 -7.06 -1.40 -9.89
CA ILE A 84 -6.91 -2.86 -9.79
C ILE A 84 -5.57 -3.32 -10.35
N ASP A 85 -5.10 -2.74 -11.45
CA ASP A 85 -3.76 -3.05 -11.97
C ASP A 85 -2.67 -2.74 -10.94
N ALA A 86 -2.77 -1.59 -10.27
CA ALA A 86 -1.84 -1.21 -9.22
C ALA A 86 -1.93 -2.14 -8.01
N LEU A 87 -3.13 -2.48 -7.56
CA LEU A 87 -3.36 -3.39 -6.44
C LEU A 87 -2.76 -4.78 -6.70
N ALA A 88 -2.99 -5.35 -7.88
CA ALA A 88 -2.54 -6.69 -8.23
C ALA A 88 -1.00 -6.83 -8.26
N THR A 89 -0.28 -5.72 -8.45
CA THR A 89 1.20 -5.71 -8.45
C THR A 89 1.77 -4.76 -7.41
N TYR A 90 1.05 -4.52 -6.31
CA TYR A 90 1.51 -3.58 -5.29
C TYR A 90 2.61 -4.20 -4.44
N ASN A 91 3.75 -3.50 -4.36
CA ASN A 91 4.82 -3.81 -3.41
C ASN A 91 4.45 -3.25 -2.04
N PRO A 92 4.26 -4.08 -1.00
CA PRO A 92 3.91 -3.59 0.31
C PRO A 92 4.99 -2.68 0.90
N GLN A 93 4.58 -1.53 1.42
CA GLN A 93 5.50 -0.56 2.02
C GLN A 93 5.10 -0.21 3.44
N ASN A 94 6.10 -0.13 4.33
CA ASN A 94 5.92 0.42 5.67
C ASN A 94 6.09 1.94 5.66
N MET A 95 5.13 2.63 5.05
CA MET A 95 5.15 4.08 5.02
C MET A 95 4.59 4.63 6.33
N LYS A 96 5.41 5.39 7.06
CA LYS A 96 4.96 6.12 8.26
C LYS A 96 3.83 7.06 7.91
N THR A 97 2.61 6.69 8.28
CA THR A 97 1.47 7.60 8.35
C THR A 97 1.69 8.53 9.55
N GLY A 98 2.08 9.79 9.32
CA GLY A 98 2.48 10.66 10.44
C GLY A 98 3.12 12.00 10.06
N VAL A 99 3.30 12.90 11.03
CA VAL A 99 3.34 14.36 10.84
C VAL A 99 4.65 14.95 10.27
N PHE A 100 4.58 15.70 9.15
CA PHE A 100 5.55 16.66 8.61
C PHE A 100 5.07 18.11 8.85
N ASN A 101 5.86 18.95 9.52
CA ASN A 101 5.52 20.35 9.83
C ASN A 101 4.15 20.57 10.53
N GLY A 102 3.78 19.70 11.47
CA GLY A 102 2.46 19.77 12.11
C GLY A 102 1.31 19.27 11.22
N LYS A 103 1.59 18.65 10.06
CA LYS A 103 0.59 18.01 9.18
C LYS A 103 0.92 16.55 8.90
N ILE A 104 -0.03 15.64 9.03
CA ILE A 104 0.13 14.21 8.69
C ILE A 104 0.65 14.08 7.24
N ARG A 105 1.79 13.41 7.01
CA ARG A 105 2.21 12.95 5.68
C ARG A 105 1.22 11.86 5.27
N VAL A 106 0.62 12.11 4.12
CA VAL A 106 -0.56 11.44 3.60
C VAL A 106 -0.25 9.97 3.37
N SER A 107 -1.19 9.13 3.77
CA SER A 107 -1.18 7.68 3.60
C SER A 107 -1.60 7.23 2.18
N MET A 108 -1.87 8.21 1.31
CA MET A 108 -2.37 8.06 -0.05
C MET A 108 -1.75 9.17 -0.92
N ASP A 109 -1.29 8.79 -2.11
CA ASP A 109 -0.92 9.68 -3.20
C ASP A 109 -1.78 9.29 -4.41
N GLY A 110 -2.91 9.95 -4.60
CA GLY A 110 -3.85 9.59 -5.67
C GLY A 110 -3.28 9.62 -7.10
N ALA A 111 -2.11 10.25 -7.31
CA ALA A 111 -1.39 10.16 -8.57
C ALA A 111 -0.53 8.89 -8.69
N ASN A 112 -0.16 8.26 -7.57
CA ASN A 112 0.77 7.14 -7.51
C ASN A 112 0.34 6.11 -6.44
N TYR A 113 -0.46 5.10 -6.83
CA TYR A 113 -0.91 4.03 -5.92
C TYR A 113 0.23 3.28 -5.21
N CYS A 114 1.41 3.21 -5.82
CA CYS A 114 2.60 2.61 -5.20
C CYS A 114 3.00 3.30 -3.88
N ASN A 115 2.71 4.60 -3.71
CA ASN A 115 3.12 5.40 -2.56
C ASN A 115 2.04 5.39 -1.46
N TRP A 116 1.09 4.47 -1.54
CA TRP A 116 0.06 4.31 -0.52
C TRP A 116 0.60 3.43 0.59
N ASN A 117 0.13 3.67 1.81
CA ASN A 117 0.29 2.68 2.86
C ASN A 117 -0.56 1.43 2.52
N ILE A 118 -0.06 0.25 2.85
CA ILE A 118 -0.74 -1.02 2.57
C ILE A 118 -2.18 -1.05 3.11
N LEU A 119 -2.42 -0.48 4.30
CA LEU A 119 -3.76 -0.46 4.91
C LEU A 119 -4.73 0.43 4.15
N ASP A 120 -4.27 1.59 3.66
CA ASP A 120 -5.12 2.49 2.85
C ASP A 120 -5.45 1.88 1.49
N LEU A 121 -4.49 1.20 0.86
CA LEU A 121 -4.73 0.48 -0.39
C LEU A 121 -5.79 -0.62 -0.22
N LEU A 122 -5.66 -1.41 0.86
CA LEU A 122 -6.61 -2.48 1.19
C LEU A 122 -7.97 -1.94 1.63
N ALA A 123 -8.02 -0.87 2.42
CA ALA A 123 -9.29 -0.26 2.82
C ALA A 123 -10.02 0.34 1.60
N TYR A 124 -9.28 0.97 0.69
CA TYR A 124 -9.84 1.57 -0.51
C TYR A 124 -10.35 0.54 -1.52
N SER A 125 -9.74 -0.65 -1.59
CA SER A 125 -10.26 -1.74 -2.43
C SER A 125 -11.67 -2.17 -2.04
N TYR A 126 -11.99 -2.15 -0.74
CA TYR A 126 -13.35 -2.39 -0.23
C TYR A 126 -14.26 -1.15 -0.33
N PHE A 127 -13.73 0.06 -0.17
CA PHE A 127 -14.51 1.31 -0.17
C PHE A 127 -15.43 1.46 -1.39
N LEU A 128 -15.01 0.97 -2.56
CA LEU A 128 -15.77 1.06 -3.80
C LEU A 128 -16.75 -0.09 -4.04
N VAL A 129 -16.59 -1.24 -3.36
CA VAL A 129 -17.39 -2.45 -3.63
C VAL A 129 -18.34 -2.82 -2.49
N ASP A 130 -18.04 -2.36 -1.27
CA ASP A 130 -18.83 -2.57 -0.04
C ASP A 130 -19.90 -1.47 0.16
N ARG A 131 -20.26 -0.75 -0.92
CA ARG A 131 -21.29 0.29 -0.83
C ARG A 131 -22.69 -0.29 -0.91
N GLN A 132 -23.55 0.25 -0.06
CA GLN A 132 -24.97 -0.01 -0.08
C GLN A 132 -25.64 0.74 -1.26
N LEU A 133 -25.94 0.02 -2.34
CA LEU A 133 -26.57 0.57 -3.54
C LEU A 133 -28.09 0.51 -3.51
N THR A 134 -28.64 -0.44 -2.75
CA THR A 134 -30.07 -0.61 -2.57
C THR A 134 -30.48 -0.40 -1.11
N THR A 135 -31.75 -0.61 -0.76
CA THR A 135 -32.20 -0.61 0.64
C THR A 135 -32.14 -1.99 1.30
N ASP A 136 -31.75 -3.02 0.55
CA ASP A 136 -31.54 -4.38 1.07
C ASP A 136 -30.26 -4.42 1.90
N PRO A 137 -30.23 -4.99 3.13
CA PRO A 137 -29.00 -5.15 3.91
C PRO A 137 -27.85 -5.90 3.22
N ARG A 138 -28.10 -6.62 2.12
CA ARG A 138 -27.09 -7.25 1.26
C ARG A 138 -26.97 -6.56 -0.11
N GLY A 139 -27.41 -5.32 -0.21
CA GLY A 139 -27.48 -4.54 -1.45
C GLY A 139 -26.14 -3.97 -1.95
N GLN A 140 -25.08 -4.73 -1.75
CA GLN A 140 -23.72 -4.42 -2.15
C GLN A 140 -23.33 -5.34 -3.31
N ILE A 141 -22.53 -4.83 -4.23
CA ILE A 141 -22.16 -5.52 -5.47
C ILE A 141 -21.59 -6.94 -5.18
N GLN A 142 -20.75 -7.03 -4.15
CA GLN A 142 -20.11 -8.28 -3.71
C GLN A 142 -21.06 -9.37 -3.21
N PHE A 143 -22.29 -9.02 -2.84
CA PHE A 143 -23.31 -9.96 -2.37
C PHE A 143 -24.42 -10.20 -3.39
N GLU A 144 -24.72 -9.23 -4.25
CA GLU A 144 -25.74 -9.36 -5.29
C GLU A 144 -25.22 -10.04 -6.56
N ASN A 145 -23.90 -10.00 -6.82
CA ASN A 145 -23.29 -10.56 -8.02
C ASN A 145 -22.24 -11.62 -7.66
N ASP A 146 -22.61 -12.90 -7.80
CA ASP A 146 -21.74 -14.04 -7.48
C ASP A 146 -20.45 -14.07 -8.31
N ALA A 147 -20.55 -13.76 -9.62
CA ALA A 147 -19.38 -13.73 -10.50
C ALA A 147 -18.39 -12.63 -10.08
N PHE A 148 -18.90 -11.46 -9.70
CA PHE A 148 -18.08 -10.36 -9.16
C PHE A 148 -17.47 -10.74 -7.80
N SER A 149 -18.23 -11.39 -6.94
CA SER A 149 -17.74 -11.93 -5.66
C SER A 149 -16.60 -12.92 -5.85
N GLU A 150 -16.72 -13.83 -6.83
CA GLU A 150 -15.66 -14.75 -7.24
C GLU A 150 -14.44 -14.00 -7.78
N TRP A 151 -14.65 -13.02 -8.65
CA TRP A 151 -13.58 -12.20 -9.19
C TRP A 151 -12.80 -11.45 -8.10
N MET A 152 -13.45 -10.90 -7.08
CA MET A 152 -12.76 -10.24 -5.97
C MET A 152 -11.86 -11.18 -5.19
N ARG A 153 -12.26 -12.45 -5.02
CA ARG A 153 -11.39 -13.48 -4.43
C ARG A 153 -10.15 -13.69 -5.29
N SER A 154 -10.31 -13.73 -6.61
CA SER A 154 -9.19 -13.85 -7.53
C SER A 154 -8.28 -12.61 -7.60
N VAL A 155 -8.74 -11.42 -7.19
CA VAL A 155 -7.84 -10.26 -6.98
C VAL A 155 -6.88 -10.54 -5.83
N ALA A 156 -7.36 -11.10 -4.72
CA ALA A 156 -6.50 -11.48 -3.60
C ALA A 156 -5.51 -12.58 -3.98
N GLU A 157 -5.94 -13.57 -4.76
CA GLU A 157 -5.06 -14.61 -5.31
C GLU A 157 -3.96 -14.02 -6.21
N ALA A 158 -4.33 -13.12 -7.14
CA ALA A 158 -3.38 -12.48 -8.05
C ALA A 158 -2.34 -11.64 -7.30
N TRP A 159 -2.74 -10.88 -6.28
CA TRP A 159 -1.80 -10.15 -5.45
C TRP A 159 -0.91 -11.11 -4.64
N GLY A 160 -1.47 -12.19 -4.08
CA GLY A 160 -0.70 -13.22 -3.39
C GLY A 160 0.36 -13.88 -4.28
N GLU A 161 0.02 -14.22 -5.53
CA GLU A 161 0.97 -14.72 -6.52
C GLU A 161 2.09 -13.72 -6.81
N TYR A 162 1.77 -12.42 -6.87
CA TYR A 162 2.77 -11.36 -7.03
C TYR A 162 3.71 -11.25 -5.82
N LEU A 163 3.21 -11.42 -4.59
CA LEU A 163 4.00 -11.38 -3.35
C LEU A 163 5.02 -12.53 -3.23
N GLU A 164 4.88 -13.57 -4.06
CA GLU A 164 5.85 -14.67 -4.20
C GLU A 164 6.99 -14.35 -5.18
N THR A 165 7.03 -13.14 -5.75
CA THR A 165 8.05 -12.74 -6.73
C THR A 165 9.14 -11.87 -6.11
N PRO A 166 10.38 -11.87 -6.64
CA PRO A 166 11.44 -11.00 -6.12
C PRO A 166 11.14 -9.50 -6.10
N PRO A 167 10.45 -8.91 -7.10
CA PRO A 167 10.05 -7.50 -7.06
C PRO A 167 9.27 -7.11 -5.80
N SER A 168 8.45 -8.01 -5.24
CA SER A 168 7.64 -7.74 -4.04
C SER A 168 8.49 -7.40 -2.81
N ALA A 169 9.73 -7.90 -2.73
CA ALA A 169 10.60 -7.70 -1.58
C ALA A 169 11.25 -6.32 -1.50
N GLN A 170 11.04 -5.45 -2.50
CA GLN A 170 11.74 -4.17 -2.66
C GLN A 170 11.76 -3.32 -1.38
N TYR A 171 10.68 -3.33 -0.60
CA TYR A 171 10.51 -2.49 0.59
C TYR A 171 10.48 -3.29 1.90
N VAL A 172 10.84 -4.57 1.90
CA VAL A 172 11.00 -5.37 3.12
C VAL A 172 11.91 -4.67 4.16
N PRO A 173 13.04 -4.05 3.78
CA PRO A 173 13.89 -3.35 4.75
C PRO A 173 13.17 -2.23 5.53
N ASP A 174 12.11 -1.62 4.99
CA ASP A 174 11.36 -0.58 5.70
C ASP A 174 10.59 -1.15 6.90
N PHE A 175 10.20 -2.42 6.84
CA PHE A 175 9.57 -3.12 7.95
C PHE A 175 10.61 -3.62 8.96
N GLU A 176 11.73 -4.19 8.48
CA GLU A 176 12.79 -4.74 9.34
C GLU A 176 13.45 -3.69 10.23
N HIS A 177 13.54 -2.45 9.75
CA HIS A 177 14.12 -1.34 10.50
C HIS A 177 13.11 -0.57 11.36
N ASP A 178 11.82 -0.89 11.29
CA ASP A 178 10.80 -0.24 12.12
C ASP A 178 10.67 -0.94 13.48
N PRO A 179 11.00 -0.26 14.60
CA PRO A 179 10.90 -0.85 15.93
C PRO A 179 9.49 -1.29 16.32
N ASN A 180 8.43 -0.79 15.64
CA ASN A 180 7.06 -1.25 15.87
C ASN A 180 6.83 -2.71 15.43
N PHE A 181 7.66 -3.25 14.54
CA PHE A 181 7.57 -4.64 14.08
C PHE A 181 8.35 -5.64 14.95
N GLY A 182 8.94 -5.15 16.05
CA GLY A 182 9.52 -5.95 17.14
C GLY A 182 10.83 -6.66 16.82
N ASP A 183 11.50 -7.15 17.87
CA ASP A 183 12.76 -7.91 17.82
C ASP A 183 12.56 -9.42 17.94
N TRP A 184 11.32 -9.90 17.70
CA TRP A 184 10.95 -11.30 17.87
C TRP A 184 11.47 -12.25 16.78
N TYR A 185 11.98 -11.68 15.70
CA TYR A 185 12.44 -12.38 14.51
C TYR A 185 13.95 -12.27 14.42
N CYS A 186 14.62 -13.33 13.96
CA CYS A 186 16.07 -13.26 13.85
C CYS A 186 16.47 -12.28 12.75
N PRO A 187 17.59 -11.56 12.90
CA PRO A 187 18.21 -10.89 11.77
C PRO A 187 18.49 -11.93 10.69
N SER A 188 17.95 -11.74 9.49
CA SER A 188 18.18 -12.63 8.36
C SER A 188 19.00 -11.94 7.27
N GLU A 189 19.56 -12.76 6.38
CA GLU A 189 19.86 -12.29 5.02
C GLU A 189 18.58 -11.72 4.37
N PRO A 190 18.69 -10.83 3.37
CA PRO A 190 17.52 -10.19 2.77
C PRO A 190 16.48 -11.21 2.31
N TYR A 191 15.22 -11.01 2.67
CA TYR A 191 14.13 -11.88 2.23
C TYR A 191 13.98 -11.82 0.70
N PRO A 192 13.99 -12.96 -0.01
CA PRO A 192 13.89 -12.96 -1.46
C PRO A 192 12.54 -12.50 -2.00
N THR A 193 11.46 -12.62 -1.22
CA THR A 193 10.09 -12.24 -1.59
C THR A 193 9.39 -11.61 -0.38
N PHE A 194 8.38 -10.78 -0.60
CA PHE A 194 7.57 -10.25 0.50
C PHE A 194 6.86 -11.36 1.26
N GLN A 195 6.38 -12.40 0.56
CA GLN A 195 5.71 -13.52 1.20
C GLN A 195 6.61 -14.23 2.23
N LEU A 196 7.88 -14.48 1.89
CA LEU A 196 8.84 -15.07 2.82
C LEU A 196 9.12 -14.17 4.03
N PHE A 197 9.14 -12.85 3.83
CA PHE A 197 9.23 -11.89 4.93
C PHE A 197 7.97 -11.92 5.82
N PHE A 198 6.78 -11.92 5.21
CA PHE A 198 5.51 -11.87 5.91
C PHE A 198 5.26 -13.12 6.76
N THR A 199 5.68 -14.29 6.27
CA THR A 199 5.54 -15.57 6.98
C THR A 199 6.81 -16.00 7.72
N ARG A 200 7.71 -15.07 8.02
CA ARG A 200 9.00 -15.41 8.66
C ARG A 200 8.80 -16.05 10.03
N GLU A 201 9.68 -17.01 10.35
CA GLU A 201 9.64 -17.73 11.62
C GLU A 201 10.10 -16.86 12.79
N LEU A 202 9.54 -17.14 13.97
CA LEU A 202 10.03 -16.58 15.22
C LEU A 202 11.49 -16.95 15.46
N CYS A 203 12.26 -16.04 16.05
CA CYS A 203 13.68 -16.27 16.25
C CYS A 203 13.92 -17.46 17.17
N ARG A 204 14.69 -18.45 16.74
CA ARG A 204 14.87 -19.71 17.49
C ARG A 204 15.68 -19.52 18.77
N GLU A 205 16.53 -18.51 18.82
CA GLU A 205 17.28 -18.11 20.02
C GLU A 205 16.32 -17.61 21.11
N THR A 206 15.26 -16.91 20.74
CA THR A 206 14.24 -16.38 21.65
C THR A 206 13.09 -17.37 21.88
N PHE A 207 12.73 -18.13 20.84
CA PHE A 207 11.61 -19.07 20.78
C PHE A 207 12.09 -20.43 20.27
N PRO A 208 12.79 -21.24 21.10
CA PRO A 208 13.45 -22.48 20.67
C PRO A 208 12.51 -23.55 20.11
N ASN A 209 11.23 -23.50 20.48
CA ASN A 209 10.20 -24.40 19.98
C ASN A 209 9.42 -23.81 18.77
N GLY A 210 9.90 -22.71 18.18
CA GLY A 210 9.25 -22.03 17.05
C GLY A 210 7.90 -21.39 17.39
N SER A 211 7.57 -21.27 18.68
CA SER A 211 6.27 -20.80 19.17
C SER A 211 6.42 -19.90 20.39
N ARG A 212 5.43 -19.02 20.59
CA ARG A 212 5.28 -18.29 21.85
C ARG A 212 4.93 -19.26 22.98
N PRO A 213 5.27 -18.95 24.25
CA PRO A 213 4.76 -19.69 25.38
C PRO A 213 3.23 -19.76 25.36
N VAL A 214 2.68 -20.98 25.29
CA VAL A 214 1.23 -21.23 25.30
C VAL A 214 0.81 -21.62 26.72
N GLN A 215 -0.15 -20.88 27.30
CA GLN A 215 -0.71 -21.22 28.60
C GLN A 215 -1.61 -22.46 28.50
N GLY A 216 -1.52 -23.36 29.48
CA GLY A 216 -2.47 -24.46 29.61
C GLY A 216 -2.36 -25.51 28.50
N TYR A 217 -1.15 -25.84 28.04
CA TYR A 217 -0.93 -26.81 26.96
C TYR A 217 -1.66 -28.15 27.15
N ASP A 218 -1.80 -28.59 28.41
CA ASP A 218 -2.49 -29.82 28.80
C ASP A 218 -3.87 -29.58 29.46
N ASP A 219 -4.37 -28.34 29.46
CA ASP A 219 -5.67 -27.98 30.02
C ASP A 219 -6.71 -27.72 28.92
N PRO A 220 -7.64 -28.66 28.66
CA PRO A 220 -8.65 -28.50 27.62
C PRO A 220 -9.68 -27.40 27.93
N LEU A 221 -9.67 -26.82 29.14
CA LEU A 221 -10.55 -25.72 29.52
C LEU A 221 -9.90 -24.34 29.29
N THR A 222 -8.62 -24.29 28.95
CA THR A 222 -7.91 -23.04 28.68
C THR A 222 -8.05 -22.66 27.21
N VAL A 223 -8.51 -21.42 26.95
CA VAL A 223 -8.54 -20.81 25.62
C VAL A 223 -7.40 -19.79 25.52
N VAL A 224 -6.60 -19.87 24.46
CA VAL A 224 -5.46 -19.00 24.21
C VAL A 224 -5.65 -18.18 22.92
N SER A 225 -4.87 -17.12 22.75
CA SER A 225 -4.85 -16.38 21.50
C SER A 225 -4.32 -17.26 20.36
N ILE A 226 -4.92 -17.12 19.17
CA ILE A 226 -4.53 -17.85 17.96
C ILE A 226 -3.47 -17.12 17.12
N GLY A 227 -3.14 -15.87 17.47
CA GLY A 227 -2.16 -15.04 16.76
C GLY A 227 -1.82 -13.73 17.47
N ASP A 228 -0.79 -13.06 16.93
CA ASP A 228 -0.36 -11.71 17.34
C ASP A 228 -1.18 -10.65 16.57
N SER A 229 -1.45 -9.47 17.16
CA SER A 229 -2.28 -8.38 16.58
C SER A 229 -1.69 -7.00 16.78
#